data_AF-A0A1V4JMK2-F1
#
_entry.id   AF-A0A1V4JMK2-F1
#
_cell.length_a   1.000
_cell.length_b   1.000
_cell.length_c   1.000
_cell.angle_alpha   90.00
_cell.angle_beta   90.00
_cell.angle_gamma   90.00
#
_symmetry.space_group_name_H-M   'P 1'
#
loop_
_entity.id
_entity.type
_entity.pdbx_description
1 polymer ?
#
loop_
_entity_poly.entity_id
_entity_poly.type
_entity_poly.pdbx_seq_one_letter_code
_entity_poly.pdbx_strand_id
1 'polypeptide(L)'
;MKKDFKALARMVKESGAQRYQCVCLPGWEGTFCENESNECNSEPCKNNGTCMDLFNSYRATTTFGKRRCCFITTPLRNAFRLYIQYHLE
;
A
#
# COMPACT_ATOMS: atom_id res chain seq x y z
N MET A 1 -15.63 21.30 7.37
CA MET A 1 -15.71 19.88 6.94
C MET A 1 -14.89 19.74 5.66
N LYS A 2 -13.60 19.39 5.75
CA LYS A 2 -12.81 19.08 4.55
C LYS A 2 -13.32 17.73 4.06
N LYS A 3 -13.95 17.68 2.88
CA LYS A 3 -14.42 16.41 2.31
C LYS A 3 -13.18 15.63 1.90
N ASP A 4 -12.90 14.55 2.61
CA ASP A 4 -11.81 13.62 2.29
C ASP A 4 -12.05 13.06 0.89
N PHE A 5 -11.38 13.66 -0.08
CA PHE A 5 -11.54 13.31 -1.49
C PHE A 5 -10.75 12.03 -1.74
N LYS A 6 -11.39 10.86 -1.67
CA LYS A 6 -10.76 9.52 -1.81
C LYS A 6 -10.58 9.07 -3.27
N ALA A 7 -11.17 9.81 -4.21
CA ALA A 7 -11.22 9.44 -5.62
C ALA A 7 -11.12 10.67 -6.53
N LEU A 8 -10.58 10.51 -7.72
CA LEU A 8 -10.67 11.48 -8.81
C LEU A 8 -11.58 10.93 -9.90
N ALA A 9 -12.55 11.72 -10.39
CA ALA A 9 -13.39 11.30 -11.51
C ALA A 9 -12.62 11.41 -12.83
N ARG A 10 -12.68 10.37 -13.67
CA ARG A 10 -12.07 10.32 -14.99
C ARG A 10 -13.09 9.82 -16.03
N MET A 11 -13.05 10.40 -17.23
CA MET A 11 -13.81 9.90 -18.37
C MET A 11 -13.09 8.73 -19.05
N VAL A 12 -13.83 7.65 -19.30
CA VAL A 12 -13.35 6.45 -19.99
C VAL A 12 -14.26 6.17 -21.18
N LYS A 13 -13.66 5.83 -22.33
CA LYS A 13 -14.36 5.41 -23.54
C LYS A 13 -14.26 3.90 -23.68
N GLU A 14 -15.38 3.21 -23.69
CA GLU A 14 -15.45 1.76 -23.84
C GLU A 14 -16.50 1.42 -24.90
N SER A 15 -16.07 0.76 -25.97
CA SER A 15 -16.93 0.32 -27.08
C SER A 15 -17.86 1.41 -27.66
N GLY A 16 -17.37 2.66 -27.75
CA GLY A 16 -18.13 3.78 -28.32
C GLY A 16 -19.02 4.54 -27.33
N ALA A 17 -19.22 4.04 -26.10
CA ALA A 17 -19.90 4.76 -25.04
C ALA A 17 -18.91 5.53 -24.15
N GLN A 18 -19.32 6.69 -23.65
CA GLN A 18 -18.57 7.47 -22.65
C GLN A 18 -19.15 7.23 -21.26
N ARG A 19 -18.31 6.87 -20.30
CA ARG A 19 -18.69 6.74 -18.89
C ARG A 19 -17.66 7.39 -17.98
N TYR A 20 -18.13 7.88 -16.83
CA TYR A 20 -17.24 8.29 -15.75
C TYR A 20 -16.83 7.07 -14.93
N GLN A 21 -15.56 7.05 -14.53
CA GLN A 21 -15.01 6.08 -13.60
C GLN A 21 -14.24 6.82 -12.50
N CYS A 22 -14.28 6.31 -11.28
CA CYS A 22 -13.44 6.80 -10.18
C CYS A 22 -12.03 6.20 -10.29
N VAL A 23 -11.03 7.07 -10.18
CA VAL A 23 -9.62 6.70 -9.98
C VAL A 23 -9.32 6.89 -8.51
N CYS A 24 -9.08 5.79 -7.80
CA CYS A 24 -8.87 5.83 -6.36
C CYS A 24 -7.50 6.42 -6.01
N LEU A 25 -7.47 7.18 -4.92
CA LEU A 25 -6.21 7.58 -4.29
C LEU A 25 -5.53 6.36 -3.65
N PRO A 26 -4.20 6.40 -3.43
CA PRO A 26 -3.49 5.32 -2.75
C PRO A 26 -4.15 4.95 -1.41
N GLY A 27 -4.30 3.64 -1.17
CA GLY A 27 -4.98 3.08 0.00
C GLY A 27 -6.50 2.94 -0.11
N TRP A 28 -7.10 3.26 -1.28
CA TRP A 28 -8.54 3.09 -1.52
C TRP A 28 -8.84 2.23 -2.75
N GLU A 29 -9.93 1.47 -2.67
CA GLU A 29 -10.45 0.62 -3.73
C GLU A 29 -11.98 0.58 -3.75
N GLY A 30 -12.54 -0.09 -4.76
CA GLY A 30 -13.97 -0.15 -5.02
C GLY A 30 -14.38 0.70 -6.23
N THR A 31 -15.66 0.65 -6.57
CA THR A 31 -16.18 1.37 -7.75
C THR A 31 -16.16 2.88 -7.52
N PHE A 32 -16.29 3.29 -6.26
CA PHE A 32 -16.33 4.68 -5.81
C PHE A 32 -15.23 5.00 -4.79
N CYS A 33 -14.23 4.13 -4.64
CA CYS A 33 -13.13 4.27 -3.68
C CYS A 33 -13.64 4.38 -2.23
N GLU A 34 -14.66 3.58 -1.94
CA GLU A 34 -15.37 3.52 -0.67
C GLU A 34 -14.67 2.64 0.37
N ASN A 35 -13.82 1.71 -0.08
CA ASN A 35 -13.14 0.74 0.78
C ASN A 35 -11.66 1.09 0.92
N GLU A 36 -11.12 0.91 2.11
CA GLU A 36 -9.67 0.87 2.31
C GLU A 36 -9.12 -0.39 1.61
N SER A 37 -8.04 -0.22 0.86
CA SER A 37 -7.35 -1.36 0.26
C SER A 37 -6.72 -2.21 1.35
N ASN A 38 -6.83 -3.52 1.22
CA ASN A 38 -6.13 -4.45 2.11
C ASN A 38 -4.80 -4.87 1.46
N GLU A 39 -3.69 -4.30 1.91
CA GLU A 39 -2.37 -4.56 1.35
C GLU A 39 -1.87 -5.99 1.61
N CYS A 40 -2.46 -6.69 2.58
CA CYS A 40 -2.14 -8.09 2.89
C CYS A 40 -2.71 -9.10 1.88
N ASN A 41 -3.72 -8.73 1.08
CA ASN A 41 -4.34 -9.62 0.09
C ASN A 41 -3.36 -10.13 -0.98
N SER A 42 -2.26 -9.40 -1.22
CA SER A 42 -1.21 -9.78 -2.16
C SER A 42 -0.19 -10.80 -1.61
N GLU A 43 -0.41 -11.29 -0.39
CA GLU A 43 0.50 -12.15 0.36
C GLU A 43 1.96 -11.65 0.33
N PRO A 44 2.20 -10.39 0.75
CA PRO A 44 3.52 -9.78 0.60
C PRO A 44 4.52 -10.27 1.67
N CYS A 45 4.03 -10.87 2.75
CA CYS A 45 4.84 -11.47 3.81
C CYS A 45 5.31 -12.88 3.39
N LYS A 46 6.63 -13.11 3.38
CA LYS A 46 7.23 -14.43 3.09
C LYS A 46 7.68 -15.13 4.38
N ASN A 47 8.12 -16.39 4.26
CA ASN A 47 8.65 -17.19 5.37
C ASN A 47 7.69 -17.32 6.56
N ASN A 48 6.41 -17.55 6.28
CA ASN A 48 5.37 -17.73 7.29
C ASN A 48 5.20 -16.53 8.23
N GLY A 49 5.51 -15.32 7.75
CA GLY A 49 5.23 -14.08 8.46
C GLY A 49 3.75 -13.73 8.47
N THR A 50 3.26 -13.21 9.59
CA THR A 50 1.91 -12.67 9.74
C THR A 50 1.87 -11.26 9.17
N CYS A 51 0.96 -11.03 8.22
CA CYS A 51 0.68 -9.70 7.68
C CYS A 51 -0.34 -8.98 8.54
N MET A 52 -0.07 -7.72 8.86
CA MET A 52 -1.01 -6.79 9.48
C MET A 52 -1.27 -5.66 8.50
N ASP A 53 -2.53 -5.51 8.12
CA ASP A 53 -3.02 -4.47 7.23
C ASP A 53 -2.93 -3.08 7.90
N LEU A 54 -2.57 -2.05 7.13
CA LEU A 54 -2.43 -0.67 7.59
C LEU A 54 -2.81 0.28 6.44
N PHE A 55 -3.30 1.48 6.72
CA PHE A 55 -3.66 2.41 5.65
C PHE A 55 -2.54 2.66 4.63
N ASN A 56 -2.77 2.25 3.36
CA ASN A 56 -1.84 2.35 2.23
C ASN A 56 -0.47 1.69 2.51
N SER A 57 -0.42 0.67 3.39
CA SER A 57 0.81 -0.01 3.80
C SER A 57 0.54 -1.34 4.51
N TYR A 58 1.57 -2.08 4.90
CA TYR A 58 1.38 -3.25 5.76
C TYR A 58 2.57 -3.44 6.68
N ARG A 59 2.38 -4.21 7.75
CA ARG A 59 3.44 -4.64 8.65
C ARG A 59 3.55 -6.16 8.65
N ALA A 60 4.75 -6.65 8.36
CA ALA A 60 5.10 -8.06 8.53
C ALA A 60 5.64 -8.32 9.94
N THR A 61 5.12 -9.33 10.63
CA THR A 61 5.71 -9.86 11.86
C THR A 61 6.06 -11.34 11.66
N THR A 62 7.27 -11.75 12.03
CA THR A 62 7.67 -13.17 12.00
C THR A 62 7.81 -13.67 13.44
N THR A 63 7.37 -14.90 13.69
CA THR A 63 7.34 -15.51 15.04
C THR A 63 8.70 -16.02 15.51
N PHE A 64 9.77 -15.81 14.74
CA PHE A 64 11.12 -16.23 15.12
C PHE A 64 11.80 -15.15 15.98
N GLY A 65 11.93 -15.46 17.27
CA GLY A 65 12.57 -14.68 18.34
C GLY A 65 13.44 -13.48 17.91
N LYS A 66 12.92 -12.28 18.18
CA LYS A 66 13.68 -11.02 18.38
C LYS A 66 14.87 -10.79 17.42
N ARG A 67 14.63 -10.69 16.11
CA ARG A 67 15.38 -9.73 15.27
C ARG A 67 14.39 -9.01 14.36
N ARG A 68 14.34 -7.68 14.50
CA ARG A 68 13.42 -6.79 13.78
C ARG A 68 13.71 -6.81 12.28
N CYS A 69 13.24 -7.83 11.56
CA CYS A 69 13.07 -7.75 10.12
C CYS A 69 11.71 -7.11 9.82
N CYS A 70 11.58 -5.81 10.14
CA CYS A 70 10.56 -4.99 9.51
C CYS A 70 11.01 -4.77 8.07
N PHE A 71 10.63 -5.67 7.15
CA PHE A 71 10.59 -5.33 5.74
C PHE A 71 9.40 -4.39 5.54
N ILE A 72 9.55 -3.13 5.95
CA ILE A 72 8.62 -2.08 5.56
C ILE A 72 8.85 -1.93 4.06
N THR A 73 7.98 -2.51 3.23
CA THR A 73 7.96 -2.20 1.80
C THR A 73 7.34 -0.82 1.63
N THR A 74 8.01 0.21 2.15
CA THR A 74 7.74 1.55 1.68
C THR A 74 8.11 1.59 0.19
N PRO A 75 7.36 2.32 -0.65
CA PRO A 75 7.75 2.60 -2.04
C PRO A 75 9.13 3.27 -2.15
N LEU A 76 9.65 3.81 -1.04
CA LEU A 76 10.97 4.40 -0.89
C LEU A 76 12.07 3.33 -0.71
N ARG A 77 12.14 2.37 -1.65
CA ARG A 77 13.19 1.34 -1.75
C ARG A 77 14.63 1.85 -1.88
N ASN A 78 14.88 3.14 -1.64
CA ASN A 78 16.21 3.76 -1.59
C ASN A 78 16.68 4.17 -0.18
N ALA A 79 15.82 4.14 0.85
CA ALA A 79 16.23 4.57 2.20
C ALA A 79 17.10 3.52 2.94
N PHE A 80 16.89 2.23 2.69
CA PHE A 80 17.64 1.17 3.35
C PHE A 80 19.12 1.11 2.89
N ARG A 81 19.40 1.56 1.67
CA ARG A 81 20.77 1.65 1.13
C ARG A 81 21.53 2.86 1.67
N LEU A 82 20.83 3.90 2.14
CA LEU A 82 21.44 5.10 2.71
C LEU A 82 21.68 4.99 4.24
N TYR A 83 20.85 4.24 4.97
CA TYR A 83 21.00 4.12 6.43
C TYR A 83 22.16 3.19 6.85
N ILE A 84 22.44 2.12 6.09
CA ILE A 84 23.55 1.20 6.39
C ILE A 84 24.92 1.78 6.00
N GLN A 85 24.97 2.82 5.16
CA GLN A 85 26.22 3.46 4.74
C GLN A 85 26.73 4.53 5.71
N TYR A 86 25.93 4.95 6.70
CA TYR A 86 26.29 6.02 7.66
C TYR A 86 26.67 5.52 9.08
N HIS A 87 26.55 4.21 9.36
CA HIS A 87 26.82 3.66 10.71
C HIS A 87 27.79 2.46 10.72
N LEU A 88 28.69 2.41 9.74
CA LEU A 88 29.87 1.56 9.78
C LEU A 88 31.13 2.41 9.53
N GLU A 89 31.38 3.35 10.44
CA GLU A 89 32.69 3.71 10.99
C GLU A 89 32.55 3.77 12.52
#